data_AF-M6FPD7-F1
#
_entry.id   AF-M6FPD7-F1
#
_cell.length_a   1.000
_cell.length_b   1.000
_cell.length_c   1.000
_cell.angle_alpha   90.00
_cell.angle_beta   90.00
_cell.angle_gamma   90.00
#
_symmetry.space_group_name_H-M   'P 1'
#
loop_
_entity.id
_entity.type
_entity.pdbx_description
1 polymer ?
#
loop_
_entity_poly.entity_id
_entity_poly.type
_entity_poly.pdbx_seq_one_letter_code
_entity_poly.pdbx_strand_id
1 'polypeptide(L)'
;MKTKRMTEKDFQERLSKATPSKPFRFFRQVNCVYDGSKIVWKGCSPENVDRNTLDLDDPQSYRDFIIDFLKGYEDRVLEDVDPLFLRKINSNLLADDRYVIQNGILLKGIDGASFRSLSKSPHEIFFKDKKAVYVEKFGKLKKIDDADPETFKKIGFAYAKDKNRFFIRM
;
A
#
# COMPACT_ATOMS: atom_id res chain seq x y z
N MET A 1 7.04 -4.90 -29.45
CA MET A 1 8.35 -4.84 -28.76
C MET A 1 8.27 -5.66 -27.48
N LYS A 2 9.10 -6.69 -27.30
CA LYS A 2 9.17 -7.41 -26.01
C LYS A 2 9.83 -6.49 -25.00
N THR A 3 9.08 -6.05 -23.98
CA THR A 3 9.64 -5.27 -22.87
C THR A 3 10.67 -6.16 -22.16
N LYS A 4 11.96 -5.86 -22.33
CA LYS A 4 13.03 -6.59 -21.62
C LYS A 4 12.81 -6.33 -20.12
N ARG A 5 12.64 -7.40 -19.33
CA ARG A 5 12.58 -7.26 -17.86
C ARG A 5 13.89 -6.66 -17.39
N MET A 6 13.81 -5.63 -16.56
CA MET A 6 14.95 -5.01 -15.90
C MET A 6 15.60 -6.05 -14.97
N THR A 7 16.92 -6.23 -15.08
CA THR A 7 17.66 -7.11 -14.17
C THR A 7 18.02 -6.37 -12.88
N GLU A 8 18.45 -7.10 -11.85
CA GLU A 8 18.93 -6.50 -10.59
C GLU A 8 20.16 -5.62 -10.82
N LYS A 9 21.07 -6.04 -11.70
CA LYS A 9 22.25 -5.24 -12.06
C LYS A 9 21.86 -3.94 -12.76
N ASP A 10 20.91 -3.99 -13.71
CA ASP A 10 20.39 -2.78 -14.36
C ASP A 10 19.72 -1.84 -13.35
N PHE A 11 19.05 -2.40 -12.33
CA PHE A 11 18.39 -1.64 -11.28
C PHE A 11 19.39 -0.93 -10.37
N GLN A 12 20.40 -1.66 -9.88
CA GLN A 12 21.50 -1.08 -9.09
C GLN A 12 22.24 0.02 -9.86
N GLU A 13 22.50 -0.17 -11.15
CA GLU A 13 23.14 0.84 -12.00
C GLU A 13 22.27 2.10 -12.15
N ARG A 14 20.94 1.96 -12.19
CA ARG A 14 20.03 3.10 -12.24
C ARG A 14 19.95 3.84 -10.91
N LEU A 15 19.95 3.10 -9.79
CA LEU A 15 19.98 3.69 -8.46
C LEU A 15 21.27 4.49 -8.24
N SER A 16 22.43 3.97 -8.68
CA SER A 16 23.71 4.67 -8.51
C SER A 16 23.83 5.96 -9.34
N LYS A 17 23.03 6.09 -10.41
CA LYS A 17 22.96 7.28 -11.26
C LYS A 17 21.89 8.28 -10.81
N ALA A 18 21.07 7.95 -9.82
CA ALA A 18 20.00 8.81 -9.34
C ALA A 18 20.57 9.98 -8.53
N THR A 19 20.03 11.16 -8.76
CA THR A 19 20.36 12.39 -8.03
C THR A 19 19.09 13.17 -7.72
N PRO A 20 19.12 14.18 -6.82
CA PRO A 20 17.97 15.07 -6.61
C PRO A 20 17.46 15.76 -7.88
N SER A 21 18.37 16.08 -8.82
CA SER A 21 18.01 16.69 -10.12
C SER A 21 17.53 15.68 -11.17
N LYS A 22 17.86 14.39 -10.99
CA LYS A 22 17.48 13.29 -11.89
C LYS A 22 17.10 12.05 -11.10
N PRO A 23 15.97 12.07 -10.38
CA PRO A 23 15.57 10.96 -9.53
C PRO A 23 15.13 9.77 -10.39
N PHE A 24 15.44 8.57 -9.91
CA PHE A 24 14.99 7.34 -10.53
C PHE A 24 13.57 7.01 -10.07
N ARG A 25 12.62 6.96 -11.03
CA ARG A 25 11.23 6.59 -10.78
C ARG A 25 11.04 5.09 -10.99
N PHE A 26 10.66 4.40 -9.93
CA PHE A 26 10.36 2.97 -9.97
C PHE A 26 8.94 2.72 -9.45
N PHE A 27 8.42 1.54 -9.76
CA PHE A 27 7.02 1.17 -9.56
C PHE A 27 5.93 1.99 -10.24
N ARG A 28 6.24 2.96 -11.12
CA ARG A 28 5.37 3.79 -12.03
C ARG A 28 3.89 4.02 -11.64
N GLN A 29 3.12 2.97 -11.42
CA GLN A 29 1.78 2.97 -10.83
C GLN A 29 1.78 3.38 -9.33
N VAL A 30 2.91 3.20 -8.65
CA VAL A 30 3.20 3.78 -7.34
C VAL A 30 4.14 4.95 -7.60
N ASN A 31 3.76 6.16 -7.19
CA ASN A 31 4.51 7.39 -7.47
C ASN A 31 5.76 7.53 -6.58
N CYS A 32 6.55 6.47 -6.45
CA CYS A 32 7.80 6.46 -5.71
C CYS A 32 8.98 6.89 -6.60
N VAL A 33 9.82 7.75 -6.04
CA VAL A 33 11.07 8.20 -6.65
C VAL A 33 12.22 7.99 -5.67
N TYR A 34 13.38 7.61 -6.18
CA TYR A 34 14.63 7.55 -5.43
C TYR A 34 15.57 8.63 -5.97
N ASP A 35 16.09 9.47 -5.09
CA ASP A 35 16.93 10.62 -5.48
C ASP A 35 18.44 10.39 -5.28
N GLY A 36 18.85 9.15 -5.01
CA GLY A 36 20.24 8.83 -4.66
C GLY A 36 20.50 8.77 -3.16
N SER A 37 19.57 9.28 -2.33
CA SER A 37 19.68 9.26 -0.86
C SER A 37 18.47 8.63 -0.18
N LYS A 38 17.26 8.95 -0.65
CA LYS A 38 16.01 8.56 0.00
C LYS A 38 14.94 8.19 -1.02
N ILE A 39 13.96 7.43 -0.57
CA ILE A 39 12.75 7.14 -1.33
C ILE A 39 11.68 8.14 -0.93
N VAL A 40 11.07 8.79 -1.91
CA VAL A 40 9.94 9.70 -1.71
C VAL A 40 8.71 9.15 -2.41
N TRP A 41 7.63 8.95 -1.67
CA TRP A 41 6.32 8.67 -2.22
C TRP A 41 5.61 9.99 -2.51
N LYS A 42 5.39 10.27 -3.79
CA LYS A 42 4.80 11.53 -4.24
C LYS A 42 3.26 11.48 -4.21
N GLY A 43 2.64 12.54 -3.70
CA GLY A 43 1.19 12.69 -3.67
C GLY A 43 0.48 11.64 -2.82
N CYS A 44 0.91 11.49 -1.57
CA CYS A 44 0.22 10.68 -0.57
C CYS A 44 -1.07 11.37 -0.13
N SER A 45 -2.12 10.58 0.12
CA SER A 45 -3.36 11.10 0.68
C SER A 45 -3.16 11.63 2.11
N PRO A 46 -3.87 12.68 2.53
CA PRO A 46 -3.77 13.22 3.89
C PRO A 46 -4.03 12.16 4.96
N GLU A 47 -3.25 12.16 6.04
CA GLU A 47 -3.46 11.23 7.17
C GLU A 47 -4.62 11.65 8.07
N ASN A 48 -4.78 12.97 8.22
CA ASN A 48 -5.73 13.63 9.12
C ASN A 48 -7.16 13.68 8.56
N VAL A 49 -7.37 13.28 7.31
CA VAL A 49 -8.69 13.25 6.67
C VAL A 49 -9.20 11.81 6.67
N ASP A 50 -10.04 11.48 7.65
CA ASP A 50 -10.62 10.14 7.78
C ASP A 50 -11.97 10.06 7.07
N ARG A 51 -12.08 9.18 6.07
CA ARG A 51 -13.33 8.92 5.35
C ARG A 51 -14.46 8.41 6.24
N ASN A 52 -14.16 7.90 7.44
CA ASN A 52 -15.18 7.49 8.39
C ASN A 52 -15.97 8.66 9.00
N THR A 53 -15.48 9.90 8.90
CA THR A 53 -16.19 11.09 9.42
C THR A 53 -17.15 11.71 8.40
N LEU A 54 -17.25 11.13 7.20
CA LEU A 54 -18.13 11.61 6.15
C LEU A 54 -19.59 11.29 6.49
N ASP A 55 -20.43 12.31 6.58
CA ASP A 55 -21.88 12.12 6.62
C ASP A 55 -22.38 11.96 5.18
N LEU A 56 -22.86 10.78 4.84
CA LEU A 56 -23.33 10.45 3.50
C LEU A 56 -24.68 11.11 3.17
N ASP A 57 -25.43 11.53 4.19
CA ASP A 57 -26.73 12.16 4.04
C ASP A 57 -26.62 13.70 3.95
N ASP A 58 -25.44 14.27 4.20
CA ASP A 58 -25.15 15.70 4.06
C ASP A 58 -24.23 16.01 2.85
N PRO A 59 -24.77 16.61 1.77
CA PRO A 59 -23.98 17.04 0.62
C PRO A 59 -22.87 18.04 0.95
N GLN A 60 -23.01 18.83 2.02
CA GLN A 60 -21.98 19.79 2.43
C GLN A 60 -20.79 19.07 3.07
N SER A 61 -21.05 18.10 3.95
CA SER A 61 -20.04 17.17 4.47
C SER A 61 -19.20 16.53 3.36
N TYR A 62 -19.84 16.08 2.27
CA TYR A 62 -19.12 15.54 1.12
C TYR A 62 -18.22 16.59 0.43
N ARG A 63 -18.71 17.82 0.24
CA ARG A 63 -17.92 18.90 -0.37
C ARG A 63 -16.71 19.27 0.48
N ASP A 64 -16.92 19.45 1.78
CA ASP A 64 -15.85 19.85 2.71
C ASP A 64 -14.78 18.75 2.77
N PHE A 65 -15.20 17.49 2.88
CA PHE A 65 -14.29 16.35 2.78
C PHE A 65 -13.46 16.36 1.50
N ILE A 66 -14.07 16.56 0.33
CA ILE A 66 -13.35 16.57 -0.94
C ILE A 66 -12.35 17.73 -1.00
N ILE A 67 -12.73 18.91 -0.51
CA ILE A 67 -11.84 20.08 -0.45
C ILE A 67 -10.62 19.78 0.42
N ASP A 68 -10.82 19.26 1.63
CA ASP A 68 -9.75 18.96 2.57
C ASP A 68 -8.87 17.81 2.05
N PHE A 69 -9.49 16.78 1.49
CA PHE A 69 -8.79 15.65 0.90
C PHE A 69 -7.90 16.07 -0.27
N LEU A 70 -8.39 16.95 -1.17
CA LEU A 70 -7.61 17.44 -2.31
C LEU A 70 -6.49 18.39 -1.89
N LYS A 71 -6.67 19.18 -0.83
CA LYS A 71 -5.65 20.10 -0.31
C LYS A 71 -4.56 19.38 0.48
N GLY A 72 -4.89 18.28 1.14
CA GLY A 72 -4.00 17.58 2.07
C GLY A 72 -3.02 16.60 1.42
N TYR A 73 -2.86 16.63 0.10
CA TYR A 73 -1.89 15.77 -0.59
C TYR A 73 -0.46 16.25 -0.35
N GLU A 74 0.40 15.34 0.09
CA GLU A 74 1.79 15.65 0.43
C GLU A 74 2.76 14.55 -0.01
N ASP A 75 4.02 14.92 -0.14
CA ASP A 75 5.09 13.96 -0.40
C ASP A 75 5.61 13.39 0.92
N ARG A 76 5.80 12.07 0.99
CA ARG A 76 6.33 11.40 2.19
C ARG A 76 7.66 10.73 1.91
N VAL A 77 8.63 10.95 2.80
CA VAL A 77 9.90 10.23 2.78
C VAL A 77 9.72 8.88 3.46
N LEU A 78 10.16 7.82 2.80
CA LEU A 78 10.20 6.48 3.40
C LEU A 78 11.54 6.32 4.11
N GLU A 79 11.60 6.79 5.35
CA GLU A 79 12.78 6.63 6.19
C GLU A 79 13.05 5.15 6.45
N ASP A 80 14.33 4.79 6.53
CA ASP A 80 14.78 3.42 6.80
C ASP A 80 14.28 2.37 5.80
N VAL A 81 13.96 2.73 4.54
CA VAL A 81 13.58 1.76 3.50
C VAL A 81 14.66 1.68 2.43
N ASP A 82 15.14 0.46 2.16
CA ASP A 82 16.11 0.22 1.10
C ASP A 82 15.39 -0.06 -0.24
N PRO A 83 15.70 0.70 -1.32
CA PRO A 83 15.04 0.53 -2.61
C PRO A 83 15.26 -0.86 -3.24
N LEU A 84 16.30 -1.60 -2.86
CA LEU A 84 16.58 -2.96 -3.38
C LEU A 84 15.63 -4.02 -2.83
N PHE A 85 15.17 -3.86 -1.58
CA PHE A 85 14.27 -4.82 -0.93
C PHE A 85 12.80 -4.43 -1.04
N LEU A 86 12.54 -3.20 -1.48
CA LEU A 86 11.18 -2.72 -1.68
C LEU A 86 10.51 -3.45 -2.84
N ARG A 87 9.33 -4.01 -2.58
CA ARG A 87 8.49 -4.69 -3.58
C ARG A 87 7.09 -4.12 -3.60
N LYS A 88 6.51 -4.12 -4.78
CA LYS A 88 5.13 -3.66 -4.98
C LYS A 88 4.12 -4.77 -4.66
N ILE A 89 3.14 -4.45 -3.81
CA ILE A 89 1.97 -5.30 -3.57
C ILE A 89 0.85 -4.93 -4.56
N ASN A 90 0.42 -3.67 -4.57
CA ASN A 90 -0.63 -3.15 -5.44
C ASN A 90 -0.39 -1.64 -5.71
N SER A 91 -1.43 -0.86 -6.05
CA SER A 91 -1.29 0.57 -6.34
C SER A 91 -1.02 1.46 -5.12
N ASN A 92 -1.40 1.04 -3.91
CA ASN A 92 -1.25 1.81 -2.69
C ASN A 92 -0.39 1.15 -1.61
N LEU A 93 0.08 -0.08 -1.84
CA LEU A 93 0.88 -0.86 -0.91
C LEU A 93 2.22 -1.28 -1.51
N LEU A 94 3.27 -1.05 -0.74
CA LEU A 94 4.60 -1.63 -0.90
C LEU A 94 4.93 -2.45 0.36
N ALA A 95 5.93 -3.30 0.25
CA ALA A 95 6.50 -3.99 1.40
C ALA A 95 8.00 -4.15 1.21
N ASP A 96 8.76 -4.15 2.29
CA ASP A 96 10.10 -4.73 2.37
C ASP A 96 10.10 -5.82 3.45
N ASP A 97 11.25 -6.30 3.89
CA ASP A 97 11.31 -7.35 4.93
C ASP A 97 10.90 -6.86 6.32
N ARG A 98 10.87 -5.53 6.55
CA ARG A 98 10.63 -4.91 7.86
C ARG A 98 9.23 -4.31 7.98
N TYR A 99 8.73 -3.71 6.90
CA TYR A 99 7.55 -2.86 6.90
C TYR A 99 6.62 -3.18 5.75
N VAL A 100 5.34 -2.96 6.00
CA VAL A 100 4.36 -2.69 4.95
C VAL A 100 4.16 -1.19 4.88
N ILE A 101 4.21 -0.62 3.68
CA ILE A 101 4.03 0.81 3.45
C ILE A 101 2.71 1.03 2.71
N GLN A 102 1.79 1.81 3.29
CA GLN A 102 0.52 2.19 2.67
C GLN A 102 0.46 3.70 2.44
N ASN A 103 0.34 4.14 1.18
CA ASN A 103 0.29 5.57 0.83
C ASN A 103 1.38 6.40 1.53
N GLY A 104 2.62 5.91 1.51
CA GLY A 104 3.75 6.58 2.16
C GLY A 104 3.87 6.41 3.68
N ILE A 105 2.95 5.70 4.34
CA ILE A 105 2.95 5.48 5.79
C ILE A 105 3.50 4.08 6.10
N LEU A 106 4.54 4.00 6.95
CA LEU A 106 5.08 2.73 7.44
C LEU A 106 4.16 2.13 8.51
N LEU A 107 3.63 0.95 8.24
CA LEU A 107 2.75 0.22 9.15
C LEU A 107 3.58 -0.72 10.04
N LYS A 108 3.73 -0.34 11.31
CA LYS A 108 4.45 -1.15 12.30
C LYS A 108 3.62 -2.36 12.74
N GLY A 109 4.30 -3.44 13.08
CA GLY A 109 3.68 -4.67 13.60
C GLY A 109 3.11 -5.63 12.54
N ILE A 110 3.15 -5.24 11.26
CA ILE A 110 2.83 -6.12 10.13
C ILE A 110 4.13 -6.77 9.63
N ASP A 111 4.12 -8.07 9.42
CA ASP A 111 5.31 -8.80 8.92
C ASP A 111 5.47 -8.55 7.41
N GLY A 112 6.33 -7.57 7.09
CA GLY A 112 6.60 -7.13 5.72
C GLY A 112 7.10 -8.26 4.82
N ALA A 113 8.00 -9.12 5.30
CA ALA A 113 8.55 -10.23 4.51
C ALA A 113 7.47 -11.19 3.98
N SER A 114 6.48 -11.52 4.81
CA SER A 114 5.40 -12.47 4.45
C SER A 114 4.13 -11.80 3.91
N PHE A 115 4.02 -10.48 3.98
CA PHE A 115 2.82 -9.74 3.58
C PHE A 115 2.51 -9.88 2.09
N ARG A 116 1.28 -10.29 1.77
CA ARG A 116 0.84 -10.50 0.37
C ARG A 116 -0.66 -10.28 0.18
N SER A 117 -1.03 -9.96 -1.05
CA SER A 117 -2.42 -9.97 -1.50
C SER A 117 -2.94 -11.41 -1.67
N LEU A 118 -4.24 -11.62 -1.46
CA LEU A 118 -4.86 -12.94 -1.68
C LEU A 118 -5.19 -13.23 -3.15
N SER A 119 -5.19 -12.23 -4.01
CA SER A 119 -5.27 -12.40 -5.47
C SER A 119 -4.45 -11.34 -6.20
N LYS A 120 -4.33 -11.49 -7.52
CA LYS A 120 -3.70 -10.52 -8.43
C LYS A 120 -4.68 -9.45 -8.94
N SER A 121 -5.92 -9.46 -8.46
CA SER A 121 -6.92 -8.46 -8.88
C SER A 121 -6.46 -7.05 -8.48
N PRO A 122 -6.59 -6.04 -9.37
CA PRO A 122 -6.35 -4.65 -8.99
C PRO A 122 -7.33 -4.16 -7.91
N HIS A 123 -8.45 -4.86 -7.72
CA HIS A 123 -9.44 -4.60 -6.69
C HIS A 123 -9.33 -5.59 -5.52
N GLU A 124 -8.15 -6.18 -5.29
CA GLU A 124 -7.95 -6.99 -4.09
C GLU A 124 -8.02 -6.13 -2.84
N ILE A 125 -8.82 -6.59 -1.89
CA ILE A 125 -9.08 -5.93 -0.61
C ILE A 125 -8.62 -6.79 0.57
N PHE A 126 -8.35 -8.08 0.37
CA PHE A 126 -7.86 -8.96 1.42
C PHE A 126 -6.35 -9.23 1.27
N PHE A 127 -5.66 -9.11 2.39
CA PHE A 127 -4.22 -9.29 2.51
C PHE A 127 -3.92 -10.15 3.73
N LYS A 128 -2.74 -10.76 3.77
CA LYS A 128 -2.27 -11.44 4.97
C LYS A 128 -0.76 -11.41 5.07
N ASP A 129 -0.29 -11.48 6.30
CA ASP A 129 1.07 -11.91 6.62
C ASP A 129 1.01 -13.30 7.28
N LYS A 130 2.10 -13.77 7.86
CA LYS A 130 2.14 -15.08 8.52
C LYS A 130 1.34 -15.15 9.84
N LYS A 131 1.02 -14.02 10.46
CA LYS A 131 0.41 -13.92 11.80
C LYS A 131 -1.04 -13.42 11.77
N ALA A 132 -1.44 -12.67 10.75
CA ALA A 132 -2.72 -11.99 10.72
C ALA A 132 -3.26 -11.80 9.30
N VAL A 133 -4.58 -11.61 9.23
CA VAL A 133 -5.30 -11.24 8.03
C VAL A 133 -5.73 -9.78 8.14
N TYR A 134 -5.71 -9.09 7.00
CA TYR A 134 -6.08 -7.69 6.90
C TYR A 134 -7.08 -7.48 5.77
N VAL A 135 -7.95 -6.50 5.94
CA VAL A 135 -8.86 -6.00 4.92
C VAL A 135 -8.60 -4.51 4.68
N GLU A 136 -8.59 -4.09 3.43
CA GLU A 136 -8.63 -2.69 3.05
C GLU A 136 -10.05 -2.16 3.25
N LYS A 137 -10.15 -1.13 4.10
CA LYS A 137 -11.39 -0.42 4.39
C LYS A 137 -11.10 1.08 4.47
N PHE A 138 -11.80 1.86 3.65
CA PHE A 138 -11.69 3.33 3.58
C PHE A 138 -10.26 3.86 3.38
N GLY A 139 -9.47 3.18 2.56
CA GLY A 139 -8.09 3.53 2.24
C GLY A 139 -7.07 3.07 3.26
N LYS A 140 -7.49 2.37 4.33
CA LYS A 140 -6.62 1.90 5.43
C LYS A 140 -6.65 0.37 5.53
N LEU A 141 -5.49 -0.24 5.79
CA LEU A 141 -5.44 -1.64 6.19
C LEU A 141 -5.95 -1.79 7.62
N LYS A 142 -6.91 -2.70 7.82
CA LYS A 142 -7.45 -3.06 9.12
C LYS A 142 -7.23 -4.54 9.36
N LYS A 143 -6.70 -4.89 10.52
CA LYS A 143 -6.59 -6.29 10.95
C LYS A 143 -8.00 -6.86 11.12
N ILE A 144 -8.20 -8.10 10.69
CA ILE A 144 -9.40 -8.87 10.98
C ILE A 144 -9.11 -9.69 12.23
N ASP A 145 -9.79 -9.37 13.32
CA ASP A 145 -9.61 -10.09 14.58
C ASP A 145 -10.17 -11.52 14.48
N ASP A 146 -9.54 -12.44 15.22
CA ASP A 146 -9.80 -13.89 15.23
C ASP A 146 -9.71 -14.64 13.90
N ALA A 147 -9.30 -13.99 12.81
CA ALA A 147 -9.10 -14.66 11.54
C ALA A 147 -7.89 -15.60 11.60
N ASP A 148 -8.07 -16.84 11.15
CA ASP A 148 -6.98 -17.81 11.03
C ASP A 148 -6.21 -17.57 9.70
N PRO A 149 -5.01 -16.97 9.72
CA PRO A 149 -4.27 -16.64 8.50
C PRO A 149 -3.86 -17.87 7.67
N GLU A 150 -3.75 -19.05 8.30
CA GLU A 150 -3.36 -20.28 7.60
C GLU A 150 -4.51 -20.75 6.70
N THR A 151 -5.74 -20.75 7.23
CA THR A 151 -6.91 -21.28 6.54
C THR A 151 -7.76 -20.22 5.83
N PHE A 152 -7.47 -18.93 6.04
CA PHE A 152 -8.19 -17.83 5.41
C PHE A 152 -8.09 -17.85 3.88
N LYS A 153 -9.25 -17.81 3.24
CA LYS A 153 -9.43 -17.84 1.78
C LYS A 153 -10.52 -16.86 1.37
N LYS A 154 -10.23 -16.10 0.33
CA LYS A 154 -11.22 -15.30 -0.39
C LYS A 154 -12.15 -16.23 -1.18
N ILE A 155 -13.46 -16.02 -1.07
CA ILE A 155 -14.50 -16.80 -1.77
C ILE A 155 -15.41 -15.95 -2.66
N GLY A 156 -15.24 -14.62 -2.63
CA GLY A 156 -15.94 -13.68 -3.49
C GLY A 156 -15.27 -12.30 -3.44
N PHE A 157 -15.86 -11.30 -4.09
CA PHE A 157 -15.29 -9.94 -4.10
C PHE A 157 -15.12 -9.37 -2.68
N ALA A 158 -16.20 -9.39 -1.90
CA ALA A 158 -16.26 -8.91 -0.51
C ALA A 158 -16.36 -10.04 0.53
N TYR A 159 -16.26 -11.29 0.09
CA TYR A 159 -16.51 -12.47 0.92
C TYR A 159 -15.24 -13.31 1.10
N ALA A 160 -15.01 -13.74 2.33
CA ALA A 160 -13.94 -14.66 2.68
C ALA A 160 -14.41 -15.65 3.75
N LYS A 161 -13.62 -16.68 3.99
CA LYS A 161 -13.81 -17.61 5.10
C LYS A 161 -12.48 -18.13 5.59
N ASP A 162 -12.45 -18.58 6.83
CA ASP A 162 -11.40 -19.47 7.33
C ASP A 162 -12.04 -20.81 7.78
N LYS A 163 -11.31 -21.63 8.54
CA LYS A 163 -11.86 -22.90 9.05
C LYS A 163 -12.97 -22.73 10.10
N ASN A 164 -13.07 -21.57 10.74
CA ASN A 164 -13.94 -21.30 11.88
C ASN A 164 -15.18 -20.49 11.47
N ARG A 165 -15.06 -19.54 10.54
CA ARG A 165 -16.12 -18.56 10.25
C ARG A 165 -16.04 -17.96 8.84
N PHE A 166 -17.12 -17.27 8.47
CA PHE A 166 -17.20 -16.44 7.27
C PHE A 166 -16.97 -14.97 7.61
N PHE A 167 -16.46 -14.22 6.65
CA PHE A 167 -16.18 -12.78 6.76
C PHE A 167 -16.79 -12.06 5.56
N ILE A 168 -17.38 -10.89 5.83
CA ILE A 168 -17.87 -9.96 4.82
C ILE A 168 -17.27 -8.58 5.06
N ARG A 169 -16.80 -7.92 4.00
CA ARG A 169 -16.47 -6.49 4.09
C ARG A 169 -17.77 -5.68 4.13
N MET A 170 -18.13 -5.20 5.32
CA MET A 170 -19.17 -4.18 5.52
C MET A 170 -18.61 -2.78 5.33
#